data_AF-A0A9D7TRS9-F1
#
_entry.id   AF-A0A9D7TRS9-F1
#
_cell.length_a   1.000
_cell.length_b   1.000
_cell.length_c   1.000
_cell.angle_alpha   90.00
_cell.angle_beta   90.00
_cell.angle_gamma   90.00
#
_symmetry.space_group_name_H-M   'P 1'
#
loop_
_entity.id
_entity.type
_entity.pdbx_description
1 polymer ?
#
loop_
_entity_poly.entity_id
_entity_poly.type
_entity_poly.pdbx_seq_one_letter_code
_entity_poly.pdbx_strand_id
1 'polypeptide(L)'
;MLTKSGGLAICLLIGTFMLTNNKNPEMSIPFDQPPKWAQEAIWYQIFVERFRNGNIQNDPTRLTCDNALIDKLPDDWKLTPWGHNWYKQEKWAKATGLDFYRTIQMRRYGGDLAGVEEKIPYLIELGINAIYFNPINDAPSLHKYDARYYHHIDVTFGDDILGDMKMIAKENHADPKSWVWTSADKKFLSLIKKLHDAGIRVIMDYSWNHTGNNFWAFKDVEKHPESSPYKDWYNFRLVKDSEANTTEYEYEGWLGIKNLPELKN
;
A
#
# COMPACT_ATOMS: atom_id res chain seq x y z
N MET A 1 -5.85 -22.44 83.82
CA MET A 1 -7.05 -21.59 83.93
C MET A 1 -6.75 -20.28 83.23
N LEU A 2 -7.59 -19.88 82.26
CA LEU A 2 -8.03 -18.52 81.90
C LEU A 2 -6.97 -17.41 81.76
N THR A 3 -6.86 -16.53 80.75
CA THR A 3 -7.37 -16.29 79.38
C THR A 3 -7.06 -14.81 79.10
N LYS A 4 -6.54 -14.48 77.90
CA LYS A 4 -6.72 -13.19 77.14
C LYS A 4 -6.13 -11.90 77.78
N SER A 5 -5.65 -10.87 77.07
CA SER A 5 -5.73 -10.44 75.66
C SER A 5 -4.85 -9.18 75.41
N GLY A 6 -4.47 -8.96 74.15
CA GLY A 6 -4.29 -7.63 73.53
C GLY A 6 -2.83 -7.25 73.21
N GLY A 7 -2.44 -6.85 72.00
CA GLY A 7 -3.13 -6.70 70.72
C GLY A 7 -2.08 -6.57 69.62
N LEU A 8 -2.29 -7.24 68.49
CA LEU A 8 -1.41 -7.18 67.32
C LEU A 8 -1.94 -6.08 66.39
N ALA A 9 -1.17 -5.01 66.19
CA ALA A 9 -1.51 -3.96 65.24
C ALA A 9 -1.29 -4.49 63.81
N ILE A 10 -2.39 -4.80 63.12
CA ILE A 10 -2.38 -5.08 61.68
C ILE A 10 -2.51 -3.73 60.97
N CYS A 11 -1.39 -3.25 60.41
CA CYS A 11 -1.42 -2.14 59.44
C CYS A 11 -2.05 -2.65 58.14
N LEU A 12 -3.34 -2.35 57.95
CA LEU A 12 -3.98 -2.43 56.63
C LEU A 12 -3.41 -1.31 55.75
N LEU A 13 -2.51 -1.68 54.83
CA LEU A 13 -2.20 -0.86 53.66
C LEU A 13 -3.38 -0.96 52.68
N ILE A 14 -4.32 -0.01 52.80
CA ILE A 14 -5.34 0.21 51.78
C ILE A 14 -4.62 0.86 50.59
N GLY A 15 -4.17 0.03 49.66
CA GLY A 15 -3.71 0.48 48.35
C GLY A 15 -4.87 1.15 47.62
N THR A 16 -4.85 2.48 47.58
CA THR A 16 -5.75 3.26 46.72
C THR A 16 -5.34 2.98 45.28
N PHE A 17 -6.08 2.12 44.59
CA PHE A 17 -6.02 2.02 43.13
C PHE A 17 -6.58 3.32 42.57
N MET A 18 -5.71 4.33 42.42
CA MET A 18 -5.99 5.42 41.50
C MET A 18 -5.95 4.80 40.11
N LEU A 19 -7.13 4.65 39.50
CA LEU A 19 -7.25 4.52 38.04
C LEU A 19 -6.65 5.79 37.45
N THR A 20 -5.36 5.76 37.14
CA THR A 20 -4.74 6.79 36.33
C THR A 20 -5.37 6.67 34.96
N ASN A 21 -6.20 7.66 34.65
CA ASN A 21 -6.66 7.91 33.29
C ASN A 21 -5.40 8.12 32.45
N ASN A 22 -4.92 7.07 31.78
CA ASN A 22 -3.70 7.11 30.98
C ASN A 22 -4.02 7.82 29.66
N LYS A 23 -4.33 9.12 29.76
CA LYS A 23 -4.19 10.03 28.63
C LYS A 23 -2.69 10.20 28.47
N ASN A 24 -2.09 9.43 27.56
CA ASN A 24 -0.75 9.71 27.08
C ASN A 24 -0.73 11.21 26.74
N PRO A 25 0.10 12.03 27.41
CA PRO A 25 0.28 13.40 26.96
C PRO A 25 0.87 13.28 25.56
N GLU A 26 0.18 13.80 24.56
CA GLU A 26 0.76 14.00 23.23
C GLU A 26 1.95 14.95 23.42
N MET A 27 3.13 14.38 23.65
CA MET A 27 4.37 15.12 23.57
C MET A 27 4.53 15.48 22.09
N SER A 28 4.21 16.73 21.75
CA SER A 28 4.54 17.29 20.46
C SER A 28 6.06 17.18 20.27
N ILE A 29 6.49 16.29 19.38
CA ILE A 29 7.89 16.17 18.98
C ILE A 29 8.20 17.43 18.16
N PRO A 30 9.21 18.23 18.53
CA PRO A 30 9.68 19.33 17.70
C PRO A 30 10.01 18.84 16.28
N PHE A 31 9.61 19.59 15.26
CA PHE A 31 9.77 19.19 13.84
C PHE A 31 11.23 18.90 13.44
N ASP A 32 12.18 19.50 14.14
CA ASP A 32 13.63 19.37 13.91
C ASP A 32 14.28 18.16 14.57
N GLN A 33 13.51 17.31 15.28
CA GLN A 33 14.05 16.11 15.94
C GLN A 33 13.38 14.84 15.42
N PRO A 34 14.17 13.82 15.01
CA PRO A 34 13.59 12.53 14.66
C PRO A 34 12.92 11.91 15.90
N PRO A 35 11.84 11.14 15.72
CA PRO A 35 11.20 10.45 16.84
C PRO A 35 12.19 9.58 17.59
N LYS A 36 12.26 9.70 18.92
CA LYS A 36 13.24 8.97 19.74
C LYS A 36 13.23 7.46 19.51
N TRP A 37 12.04 6.88 19.31
CA TRP A 37 11.88 5.44 19.04
C TRP A 37 12.63 4.97 17.79
N ALA A 38 12.85 5.85 16.80
CA ALA A 38 13.54 5.50 15.57
C ALA A 38 15.03 5.16 15.80
N GLN A 39 15.62 5.66 16.89
CA GLN A 39 17.00 5.32 17.29
C GLN A 39 17.14 3.89 17.82
N GLU A 40 16.04 3.32 18.32
CA GLU A 40 15.95 1.97 18.88
C GLU A 40 15.30 0.98 17.89
N ALA A 41 15.02 1.44 16.67
CA ALA A 41 14.30 0.66 15.68
C ALA A 41 15.18 -0.40 15.01
N ILE A 42 14.71 -1.64 15.02
CA ILE A 42 15.21 -2.75 14.23
C ILE A 42 14.22 -2.94 13.08
N TRP A 43 14.60 -2.40 11.93
CA TRP A 43 13.75 -2.30 10.75
C TRP A 43 13.66 -3.61 9.98
N TYR A 44 12.46 -3.88 9.46
CA TYR A 44 12.23 -4.89 8.43
C TYR A 44 11.43 -4.28 7.27
N GLN A 45 12.00 -4.29 6.07
CA GLN A 45 11.31 -3.82 4.88
C GLN A 45 10.47 -4.94 4.27
N ILE A 46 9.19 -4.67 4.01
CA ILE A 46 8.26 -5.64 3.43
C ILE A 46 7.78 -5.16 2.06
N PHE A 47 8.11 -5.95 1.05
CA PHE A 47 7.50 -5.89 -0.26
C PHE A 47 6.32 -6.88 -0.32
N VAL A 48 5.11 -6.42 -0.01
CA VAL A 48 3.95 -7.27 0.31
C VAL A 48 3.67 -8.32 -0.77
N GLU A 49 3.66 -7.92 -2.04
CA GLU A 49 3.38 -8.80 -3.20
C GLU A 49 4.33 -10.01 -3.31
N ARG A 50 5.51 -9.96 -2.66
CA ARG A 50 6.54 -11.01 -2.65
C ARG A 50 6.89 -11.53 -1.27
N PHE A 51 6.20 -11.10 -0.22
CA PHE A 51 6.53 -11.52 1.13
C PHE A 51 5.92 -12.87 1.50
N ARG A 52 4.59 -12.98 1.37
CA ARG A 52 3.83 -14.20 1.68
C ARG A 52 2.42 -14.07 1.11
N ASN A 53 1.96 -15.10 0.40
CA ASN A 53 0.55 -15.23 0.00
C ASN A 53 -0.21 -15.95 1.12
N GLY A 54 -1.13 -15.25 1.76
CA GLY A 54 -2.00 -15.76 2.84
C GLY A 54 -3.47 -15.84 2.42
N ASN A 55 -3.85 -15.26 1.27
CA ASN A 55 -5.20 -15.32 0.73
C ASN A 55 -5.20 -15.49 -0.80
N ILE A 56 -5.16 -16.74 -1.26
CA ILE A 56 -5.20 -17.06 -2.70
C ILE A 56 -6.44 -16.52 -3.45
N GLN A 57 -7.51 -16.12 -2.74
CA GLN A 57 -8.71 -15.58 -3.37
C GLN A 57 -8.53 -14.14 -3.88
N ASN A 58 -7.51 -13.41 -3.38
CA ASN A 58 -7.20 -12.05 -3.80
C ASN A 58 -5.97 -11.97 -4.73
N ASP A 59 -5.53 -13.10 -5.27
CA ASP A 59 -4.40 -13.18 -6.19
C ASP A 59 -4.59 -12.22 -7.40
N PRO A 60 -3.53 -11.51 -7.82
CA PRO A 60 -3.60 -10.61 -8.96
C PRO A 60 -4.06 -11.30 -10.24
N THR A 61 -4.93 -10.63 -10.99
CA THR A 61 -5.44 -11.08 -12.28
C THR A 61 -5.04 -10.08 -13.38
N ARG A 62 -5.29 -10.44 -14.64
CA ARG A 62 -5.13 -9.50 -15.76
C ARG A 62 -5.97 -8.23 -15.58
N LEU A 63 -7.14 -8.34 -14.94
CA LEU A 63 -8.01 -7.21 -14.63
C LEU A 63 -7.35 -6.25 -13.62
N THR A 64 -6.80 -6.79 -12.54
CA THR A 64 -6.21 -5.95 -11.48
C THR A 64 -4.89 -5.32 -11.91
N CYS A 65 -4.18 -5.95 -12.86
CA CYS A 65 -2.91 -5.49 -13.43
C CYS A 65 -3.07 -4.61 -14.68
N ASP A 66 -4.29 -4.20 -15.04
CA ASP A 66 -4.53 -3.48 -16.29
C ASP A 66 -3.75 -2.15 -16.33
N ASN A 67 -3.12 -1.87 -17.48
CA ASN A 67 -2.28 -0.70 -17.75
C ASN A 67 -1.07 -0.48 -16.79
N ALA A 68 -0.71 -1.48 -15.98
CA ALA A 68 0.44 -1.43 -15.06
C ALA A 68 1.81 -1.41 -15.74
N LEU A 69 1.87 -1.79 -17.01
CA LEU A 69 3.09 -2.19 -17.70
C LEU A 69 3.17 -1.51 -19.05
N ILE A 70 4.40 -1.38 -19.56
CA ILE A 70 4.65 -0.93 -20.93
C ILE A 70 4.03 -1.91 -21.94
N ASP A 71 4.09 -3.20 -21.63
CA ASP A 71 3.53 -4.27 -22.45
C ASP A 71 2.28 -4.86 -21.81
N LYS A 72 1.29 -5.15 -22.65
CA LYS A 72 0.09 -5.85 -22.21
C LYS A 72 0.44 -7.28 -21.76
N LEU A 73 -0.17 -7.72 -20.66
CA LEU A 73 -0.07 -9.11 -20.21
C LEU A 73 -0.64 -10.06 -21.28
N PRO A 74 0.10 -11.13 -21.65
CA PRO A 74 -0.36 -12.11 -22.64
C PRO A 74 -1.63 -12.82 -22.15
N ASP A 75 -2.41 -13.37 -23.08
CA ASP A 75 -3.70 -13.99 -22.76
C ASP A 75 -3.56 -15.25 -21.87
N ASP A 76 -2.45 -15.96 -21.99
CA ASP A 76 -2.11 -17.14 -21.18
C ASP A 76 -1.31 -16.81 -19.92
N TRP A 77 -1.18 -15.53 -19.55
CA TRP A 77 -0.49 -15.08 -18.35
C TRP A 77 -1.07 -15.73 -17.08
N LYS A 78 -0.17 -16.12 -16.17
CA LYS A 78 -0.52 -16.72 -14.87
C LYS A 78 0.49 -16.28 -13.82
N LEU A 79 0.09 -16.35 -12.55
CA LEU A 79 0.99 -16.14 -11.41
C LEU A 79 2.23 -17.03 -11.51
N THR A 80 3.36 -16.45 -11.10
CA THR A 80 4.63 -17.15 -10.95
C THR A 80 4.57 -18.00 -9.68
N PRO A 81 4.87 -19.31 -9.75
CA PRO A 81 4.90 -20.14 -8.56
C PRO A 81 5.96 -19.68 -7.55
N TRP A 82 5.65 -19.78 -6.26
CA TRP A 82 6.65 -19.58 -5.20
C TRP A 82 7.82 -20.56 -5.37
N GLY A 83 9.04 -20.05 -5.19
CA GLY A 83 10.28 -20.82 -5.43
C GLY A 83 10.62 -21.05 -6.90
N HIS A 84 9.89 -20.44 -7.85
CA HIS A 84 10.28 -20.47 -9.26
C HIS A 84 11.69 -19.92 -9.46
N ASN A 85 12.49 -20.58 -10.32
CA ASN A 85 13.85 -20.14 -10.61
C ASN A 85 13.82 -18.72 -11.20
N TRP A 86 14.53 -17.81 -10.54
CA TRP A 86 14.53 -16.39 -10.86
C TRP A 86 14.87 -16.08 -12.32
N TYR A 87 15.87 -16.76 -12.89
CA TYR A 87 16.35 -16.48 -14.25
C TYR A 87 15.65 -17.33 -15.32
N LYS A 88 14.87 -18.33 -14.93
CA LYS A 88 14.12 -19.16 -15.88
C LYS A 88 12.83 -18.44 -16.24
N GLN A 89 12.63 -18.14 -17.52
CA GLN A 89 11.36 -17.57 -17.99
C GLN A 89 10.24 -18.62 -17.99
N GLU A 90 9.05 -18.17 -17.59
CA GLU A 90 7.77 -18.87 -17.70
C GLU A 90 7.39 -19.12 -19.16
N LYS A 91 6.44 -20.05 -19.38
CA LYS A 91 5.96 -20.34 -20.75
C LYS A 91 5.31 -19.11 -21.39
N TRP A 92 4.44 -18.42 -20.67
CA TRP A 92 3.81 -17.19 -21.13
C TRP A 92 4.86 -16.10 -21.43
N ALA A 93 5.90 -16.00 -20.60
CA ALA A 93 6.96 -15.00 -20.77
C ALA A 93 7.75 -15.25 -22.06
N LYS A 94 8.16 -16.50 -22.31
CA LYS A 94 8.86 -16.88 -23.55
C LYS A 94 8.04 -16.60 -24.80
N ALA A 95 6.72 -16.83 -24.74
CA ALA A 95 5.83 -16.61 -25.87
C ALA A 95 5.73 -15.14 -26.29
N THR A 96 6.03 -14.19 -25.39
CA THR A 96 6.05 -12.76 -25.73
C THR A 96 7.21 -12.35 -26.65
N GLY A 97 8.31 -13.13 -26.67
CA GLY A 97 9.55 -12.74 -27.34
C GLY A 97 10.30 -11.57 -26.68
N LEU A 98 9.79 -11.04 -25.56
CA LEU A 98 10.41 -9.95 -24.81
C LEU A 98 11.58 -10.45 -23.97
N ASP A 99 12.51 -9.54 -23.68
CA ASP A 99 13.65 -9.84 -22.82
C ASP A 99 13.25 -10.08 -21.35
N PHE A 100 14.24 -10.52 -20.57
CA PHE A 100 14.06 -10.83 -19.15
C PHE A 100 13.59 -9.64 -18.32
N TYR A 101 14.15 -8.44 -18.54
CA TYR A 101 13.84 -7.26 -17.74
C TYR A 101 12.45 -6.70 -18.02
N ARG A 102 11.91 -6.90 -19.22
CA ARG A 102 10.51 -6.60 -19.53
C ARG A 102 9.56 -7.63 -18.94
N THR A 103 9.87 -8.92 -19.08
CA THR A 103 8.98 -10.00 -18.61
C THR A 103 8.97 -10.17 -17.10
N ILE A 104 10.03 -9.79 -16.39
CA ILE A 104 10.07 -9.89 -14.93
C ILE A 104 9.08 -8.95 -14.23
N GLN A 105 8.78 -7.80 -14.84
CA GLN A 105 7.78 -6.85 -14.34
C GLN A 105 6.34 -7.41 -14.47
N MET A 106 6.15 -8.44 -15.30
CA MET A 106 4.87 -9.13 -15.43
C MET A 106 4.65 -10.17 -14.33
N ARG A 107 5.68 -10.55 -13.56
CA ARG A 107 5.54 -11.59 -12.54
C ARG A 107 4.70 -11.10 -11.37
N ARG A 108 3.85 -11.99 -10.87
CA ARG A 108 3.06 -11.84 -9.64
C ARG A 108 3.10 -13.16 -8.87
N TYR A 109 3.15 -13.09 -7.55
CA TYR A 109 3.21 -14.23 -6.63
C TYR A 109 2.04 -14.22 -5.63
N GLY A 110 1.25 -13.13 -5.62
CA GLY A 110 0.03 -13.04 -4.82
C GLY A 110 0.29 -12.77 -3.34
N GLY A 111 1.44 -12.18 -2.99
CA GLY A 111 1.65 -11.78 -1.60
C GLY A 111 0.66 -10.70 -1.16
N ASP A 112 0.21 -10.77 0.10
CA ASP A 112 -0.91 -9.97 0.60
C ASP A 112 -0.81 -9.68 2.11
N LEU A 113 -1.76 -8.91 2.66
CA LEU A 113 -1.76 -8.51 4.07
C LEU A 113 -2.10 -9.65 5.04
N ALA A 114 -2.85 -10.67 4.62
CA ALA A 114 -3.04 -11.88 5.45
C ALA A 114 -1.71 -12.63 5.58
N GLY A 115 -0.92 -12.70 4.51
CA GLY A 115 0.42 -13.28 4.56
C GLY A 115 1.38 -12.51 5.46
N VAL A 116 1.27 -11.18 5.54
CA VAL A 116 2.02 -10.38 6.51
C VAL A 116 1.56 -10.70 7.94
N GLU A 117 0.24 -10.76 8.16
CA GLU A 117 -0.33 -11.10 9.46
C GLU A 117 0.13 -12.46 9.97
N GLU A 118 0.11 -13.50 9.13
CA GLU A 118 0.61 -14.85 9.44
C GLU A 118 2.07 -14.86 9.91
N LYS A 119 2.85 -13.84 9.52
CA LYS A 119 4.29 -13.74 9.77
C LYS A 119 4.64 -12.80 10.92
N ILE A 120 3.67 -12.22 11.62
CA ILE A 120 3.94 -11.45 12.84
C ILE A 120 4.77 -12.27 13.85
N PRO A 121 4.46 -13.55 14.16
CA PRO A 121 5.30 -14.34 15.08
C PRO A 121 6.76 -14.47 14.64
N TYR A 122 7.00 -14.62 13.34
CA TYR A 122 8.34 -14.68 12.76
C TYR A 122 9.10 -13.35 12.92
N LEU A 123 8.41 -12.22 12.74
CA LEU A 123 9.02 -10.90 12.93
C LEU A 123 9.38 -10.66 14.40
N ILE A 124 8.54 -11.11 15.34
CA ILE A 124 8.82 -11.05 16.78
C ILE A 124 10.04 -11.93 17.12
N GLU A 125 10.11 -13.15 16.60
CA GLU A 125 11.24 -14.07 16.84
C GLU A 125 12.57 -13.46 16.39
N LEU A 126 12.56 -12.72 15.27
CA LEU A 126 13.73 -11.99 14.78
C LEU A 126 14.09 -10.73 15.61
N GLY A 127 13.21 -10.28 16.50
CA GLY A 127 13.39 -9.04 17.28
C GLY A 127 13.05 -7.75 16.51
N ILE A 128 12.28 -7.85 15.43
CA ILE A 128 11.83 -6.68 14.66
C ILE A 128 10.84 -5.88 15.48
N ASN A 129 11.02 -4.55 15.52
CA ASN A 129 10.10 -3.62 16.21
C ASN A 129 9.63 -2.46 15.30
N ALA A 130 10.04 -2.45 14.03
CA ALA A 130 9.58 -1.48 13.04
C ALA A 130 9.53 -2.10 11.64
N ILE A 131 8.41 -1.90 10.94
CA ILE A 131 8.22 -2.31 9.56
C ILE A 131 8.18 -1.08 8.66
N TYR A 132 8.90 -1.15 7.54
CA TYR A 132 8.73 -0.27 6.41
C TYR A 132 8.03 -1.04 5.28
N PHE A 133 6.80 -0.65 4.94
CA PHE A 133 6.14 -1.19 3.77
C PHE A 133 6.58 -0.40 2.53
N ASN A 134 6.99 -1.13 1.48
CA ASN A 134 6.88 -0.60 0.12
C ASN A 134 5.43 -0.20 -0.18
N PRO A 135 5.15 0.55 -1.27
CA PRO A 135 3.82 1.10 -1.48
C PRO A 135 2.74 0.01 -1.47
N ILE A 136 1.64 0.32 -0.78
CA ILE A 136 0.48 -0.58 -0.64
C ILE A 136 -0.83 0.09 -1.04
N ASN A 137 -0.77 1.36 -1.46
CA ASN A 137 -1.92 2.04 -2.05
C ASN A 137 -2.40 1.32 -3.31
N ASP A 138 -3.65 1.55 -3.69
CA ASP A 138 -4.25 0.91 -4.85
C ASP A 138 -3.54 1.29 -6.15
N ALA A 139 -3.01 0.28 -6.85
CA ALA A 139 -2.14 0.41 -8.01
C ALA A 139 -1.98 -0.92 -8.78
N PRO A 140 -2.00 -0.91 -10.13
CA PRO A 140 -2.06 -2.15 -10.90
C PRO A 140 -0.69 -2.86 -11.01
N SER A 141 0.44 -2.16 -10.79
CA SER A 141 1.76 -2.80 -10.79
C SER A 141 2.01 -3.66 -9.55
N LEU A 142 3.07 -4.47 -9.61
CA LEU A 142 3.57 -5.22 -8.45
C LEU A 142 4.15 -4.30 -7.37
N HIS A 143 4.75 -3.17 -7.78
CA HIS A 143 5.52 -2.27 -6.91
C HIS A 143 4.70 -1.11 -6.35
N LYS A 144 3.55 -0.82 -6.97
CA LYS A 144 2.52 0.11 -6.50
C LYS A 144 2.89 1.60 -6.42
N TYR A 145 4.06 1.98 -6.95
CA TYR A 145 4.44 3.37 -7.23
C TYR A 145 3.56 4.08 -8.28
N ASP A 146 2.69 3.36 -8.99
CA ASP A 146 1.75 3.83 -10.01
C ASP A 146 0.31 3.94 -9.47
N ALA A 147 0.13 4.73 -8.42
CA ALA A 147 -1.15 4.87 -7.71
C ALA A 147 -2.32 5.15 -8.66
N ARG A 148 -3.44 4.43 -8.45
CA ARG A 148 -4.78 4.77 -8.98
C ARG A 148 -5.53 5.66 -8.00
N TYR A 149 -5.46 5.31 -6.71
CA TYR A 149 -6.10 6.01 -5.60
C TYR A 149 -5.17 5.99 -4.38
N TYR A 150 -4.77 7.16 -3.89
CA TYR A 150 -3.92 7.24 -2.69
C TYR A 150 -4.66 6.94 -1.39
N HIS A 151 -5.99 7.07 -1.39
CA HIS A 151 -6.83 6.91 -0.20
C HIS A 151 -7.36 5.48 0.00
N HIS A 152 -6.96 4.53 -0.85
CA HIS A 152 -7.25 3.11 -0.68
C HIS A 152 -5.99 2.26 -0.69
N ILE A 153 -6.02 1.18 0.09
CA ILE A 153 -5.13 0.04 -0.02
C ILE A 153 -5.52 -0.79 -1.23
N ASP A 154 -4.53 -1.41 -1.87
CA ASP A 154 -4.76 -2.19 -3.06
C ASP A 154 -5.74 -3.34 -2.89
N VAL A 155 -6.65 -3.46 -3.85
CA VAL A 155 -7.68 -4.50 -3.85
C VAL A 155 -7.12 -5.94 -3.81
N THR A 156 -5.91 -6.19 -4.33
CA THR A 156 -5.26 -7.51 -4.25
C THR A 156 -4.66 -7.81 -2.88
N PHE A 157 -4.79 -6.90 -1.92
CA PHE A 157 -4.31 -7.08 -0.54
C PHE A 157 -5.47 -7.27 0.46
N GLY A 158 -6.72 -7.11 0.02
CA GLY A 158 -7.95 -7.25 0.82
C GLY A 158 -8.58 -8.64 0.81
N ASP A 159 -9.91 -8.67 0.84
CA ASP A 159 -10.73 -9.88 0.88
C ASP A 159 -11.74 -9.99 -0.29
N ASP A 160 -12.15 -8.88 -0.90
CA ASP A 160 -13.13 -8.85 -2.00
C ASP A 160 -12.72 -7.87 -3.11
N ILE A 161 -11.92 -8.34 -4.07
CA ILE A 161 -11.43 -7.52 -5.19
C ILE A 161 -12.59 -6.83 -5.93
N LEU A 162 -13.60 -7.60 -6.34
CA LEU A 162 -14.66 -7.07 -7.20
C LEU A 162 -15.62 -6.17 -6.42
N GLY A 163 -15.86 -6.47 -5.15
CA GLY A 163 -16.60 -5.60 -4.26
C GLY A 163 -15.89 -4.27 -4.04
N ASP A 164 -14.59 -4.31 -3.72
CA ASP A 164 -13.78 -3.12 -3.48
C ASP A 164 -13.70 -2.25 -4.74
N MET A 165 -13.41 -2.82 -5.90
CA MET A 165 -13.41 -2.07 -7.18
C MET A 165 -14.78 -1.41 -7.45
N LYS A 166 -15.89 -2.08 -7.16
CA LYS A 166 -17.25 -1.51 -7.33
C LYS A 166 -17.56 -0.41 -6.32
N MET A 167 -16.99 -0.48 -5.12
CA MET A 167 -17.13 0.56 -4.10
C MET A 167 -16.37 1.81 -4.50
N ILE A 168 -15.07 1.65 -4.82
CA ILE A 168 -14.20 2.73 -5.27
C ILE A 168 -14.79 3.44 -6.48
N ALA A 169 -15.26 2.71 -7.50
CA ALA A 169 -15.82 3.30 -8.73
C ALA A 169 -17.08 4.17 -8.53
N LYS A 170 -17.72 4.14 -7.34
CA LYS A 170 -18.90 4.97 -7.03
C LYS A 170 -18.55 6.29 -6.34
N GLU A 171 -17.30 6.45 -5.92
CA GLU A 171 -16.87 7.64 -5.21
C GLU A 171 -16.75 8.84 -6.15
N ASN A 172 -16.86 10.03 -5.57
CA ASN A 172 -16.24 11.21 -6.15
C ASN A 172 -14.84 11.34 -5.53
N HIS A 173 -13.81 10.91 -6.24
CA HIS A 173 -12.46 10.84 -5.68
C HIS A 173 -11.87 12.20 -5.24
N ALA A 174 -12.42 13.32 -5.72
CA ALA A 174 -12.05 14.65 -5.25
C ALA A 174 -12.79 15.10 -3.98
N ASP A 175 -13.83 14.38 -3.54
CA ASP A 175 -14.59 14.68 -2.32
C ASP A 175 -14.45 13.56 -1.27
N PRO A 176 -13.64 13.78 -0.21
CA PRO A 176 -13.44 12.81 0.87
C PRO A 176 -14.71 12.37 1.60
N LYS A 177 -15.81 13.14 1.52
CA LYS A 177 -17.08 12.74 2.13
C LYS A 177 -17.76 11.59 1.38
N SER A 178 -17.36 11.36 0.12
CA SER A 178 -17.87 10.25 -0.69
C SER A 178 -17.07 8.96 -0.50
N TRP A 179 -15.88 9.04 0.11
CA TRP A 179 -14.99 7.90 0.24
C TRP A 179 -15.56 6.83 1.18
N VAL A 180 -15.30 5.56 0.84
CA VAL A 180 -15.79 4.41 1.60
C VAL A 180 -14.65 3.48 2.01
N TRP A 181 -14.78 2.84 3.16
CA TRP A 181 -13.80 1.86 3.61
C TRP A 181 -13.99 0.51 2.90
N THR A 182 -13.04 0.15 2.05
CA THR A 182 -12.99 -1.14 1.34
C THR A 182 -12.63 -2.29 2.27
N SER A 183 -12.69 -3.53 1.77
CA SER A 183 -12.19 -4.70 2.51
C SER A 183 -10.68 -4.60 2.74
N ALA A 184 -9.91 -4.17 1.73
CA ALA A 184 -8.47 -3.96 1.82
C ALA A 184 -8.09 -2.93 2.89
N ASP A 185 -8.79 -1.78 2.92
CA ASP A 185 -8.51 -0.74 3.91
C ASP A 185 -8.73 -1.22 5.35
N LYS A 186 -9.87 -1.88 5.58
CA LYS A 186 -10.22 -2.42 6.91
C LYS A 186 -9.23 -3.49 7.34
N LYS A 187 -8.78 -4.33 6.41
CA LYS A 187 -7.77 -5.36 6.68
C LYS A 187 -6.44 -4.75 7.07
N PHE A 188 -6.02 -3.69 6.39
CA PHE A 188 -4.80 -2.97 6.75
C PHE A 188 -4.89 -2.29 8.12
N LEU A 189 -6.02 -1.64 8.44
CA LEU A 189 -6.24 -1.08 9.78
C LEU A 189 -6.18 -2.16 10.88
N SER A 190 -6.76 -3.33 10.63
CA SER A 190 -6.67 -4.49 11.52
C SER A 190 -5.23 -4.98 11.68
N LEU A 191 -4.46 -5.05 10.59
CA LEU A 191 -3.05 -5.44 10.61
C LEU A 191 -2.21 -4.44 11.41
N ILE A 192 -2.38 -3.13 11.19
CA ILE A 192 -1.69 -2.08 11.97
C ILE A 192 -1.94 -2.28 13.46
N LYS A 193 -3.19 -2.54 13.86
CA LYS A 193 -3.51 -2.81 15.27
C LYS A 193 -2.73 -4.03 15.79
N LYS A 194 -2.71 -5.14 15.06
CA LYS A 194 -2.00 -6.37 15.46
C LYS A 194 -0.48 -6.16 15.55
N LEU A 195 0.08 -5.39 14.63
CA LEU A 195 1.50 -5.01 14.66
C LEU A 195 1.81 -4.13 15.88
N HIS A 196 0.98 -3.13 16.16
CA HIS A 196 1.14 -2.29 17.35
C HIS A 196 0.98 -3.10 18.66
N ASP A 197 0.02 -4.02 18.73
CA ASP A 197 -0.16 -4.93 19.87
C ASP A 197 1.10 -5.81 20.08
N ALA A 198 1.84 -6.12 19.01
CA ALA A 198 3.13 -6.83 19.03
C ALA A 198 4.34 -5.92 19.28
N GLY A 199 4.15 -4.62 19.53
CA GLY A 199 5.23 -3.65 19.72
C GLY A 199 5.95 -3.23 18.43
N ILE A 200 5.37 -3.52 17.26
CA ILE A 200 5.93 -3.23 15.94
C ILE A 200 5.31 -1.95 15.39
N ARG A 201 6.15 -0.95 15.10
CA ARG A 201 5.73 0.31 14.46
C ARG A 201 5.69 0.16 12.94
N VAL A 202 4.92 1.00 12.26
CA VAL A 202 4.72 0.93 10.81
C VAL A 202 5.05 2.28 10.15
N ILE A 203 5.84 2.23 9.08
CA ILE A 203 5.97 3.31 8.09
C ILE A 203 5.45 2.81 6.75
N MET A 204 4.74 3.69 6.05
CA MET A 204 4.24 3.46 4.70
C MET A 204 5.03 4.29 3.69
N ASP A 205 5.27 3.70 2.52
CA ASP A 205 5.76 4.41 1.34
C ASP A 205 4.60 4.99 0.52
N TYR A 206 4.79 6.20 0.01
CA TYR A 206 3.89 6.88 -0.90
C TYR A 206 4.69 7.62 -1.98
N SER A 207 4.35 7.38 -3.25
CA SER A 207 4.92 8.14 -4.36
C SER A 207 4.20 9.48 -4.51
N TRP A 208 4.81 10.56 -4.03
CA TRP A 208 4.24 11.91 -4.15
C TRP A 208 4.72 12.69 -5.38
N ASN A 209 5.76 12.22 -6.07
CA ASN A 209 6.29 12.88 -7.26
C ASN A 209 5.45 12.61 -8.51
N HIS A 210 4.86 11.42 -8.61
CA HIS A 210 4.13 10.97 -9.78
C HIS A 210 2.98 10.06 -9.38
N THR A 211 1.98 9.96 -10.26
CA THR A 211 0.87 9.02 -10.14
C THR A 211 1.07 7.85 -11.11
N GLY A 212 0.12 6.90 -11.16
CA GLY A 212 -0.02 6.02 -12.31
C GLY A 212 -0.79 6.69 -13.46
N ASN A 213 -0.65 6.18 -14.67
CA ASN A 213 -1.49 6.57 -15.81
C ASN A 213 -2.97 6.14 -15.66
N ASN A 214 -3.28 5.31 -14.67
CA ASN A 214 -4.64 4.96 -14.25
C ASN A 214 -5.18 5.84 -13.12
N PHE A 215 -4.42 6.84 -12.66
CA PHE A 215 -4.87 7.73 -11.60
C PHE A 215 -6.11 8.49 -12.03
N TRP A 216 -7.12 8.55 -11.15
CA TRP A 216 -8.45 9.06 -11.48
C TRP A 216 -8.43 10.49 -12.04
N ALA A 217 -7.58 11.35 -11.48
CA ALA A 217 -7.44 12.73 -11.94
C ALA A 217 -6.74 12.79 -13.31
N PHE A 218 -5.68 12.00 -13.51
CA PHE A 218 -4.99 11.91 -14.79
C PHE A 218 -5.90 11.38 -15.91
N LYS A 219 -6.71 10.35 -15.63
CA LYS A 219 -7.70 9.83 -16.58
C LYS A 219 -8.74 10.89 -16.98
N ASP A 220 -9.11 11.78 -16.06
CA ASP A 220 -10.00 12.90 -16.39
C ASP A 220 -9.31 13.93 -17.29
N VAL A 221 -8.02 14.23 -17.06
CA VAL A 221 -7.21 15.08 -17.95
C VAL A 221 -7.11 14.46 -19.35
N GLU A 222 -6.81 13.16 -19.47
CA GLU A 222 -6.75 12.49 -20.77
C GLU A 222 -8.08 12.54 -21.53
N LYS A 223 -9.21 12.44 -20.82
CA LYS A 223 -10.55 12.47 -21.43
C LYS A 223 -11.01 13.90 -21.76
N HIS A 224 -10.59 14.88 -20.97
CA HIS A 224 -11.03 16.27 -21.05
C HIS A 224 -9.84 17.25 -21.01
N PRO A 225 -8.88 17.17 -21.95
CA PRO A 225 -7.58 17.83 -21.81
C PRO A 225 -7.63 19.35 -21.69
N GLU A 226 -8.65 20.01 -22.25
CA GLU A 226 -8.81 21.48 -22.14
C GLU A 226 -9.60 21.92 -20.90
N SER A 227 -10.58 21.10 -20.49
CA SER A 227 -11.61 21.47 -19.51
C SER A 227 -11.51 20.73 -18.17
N SER A 228 -10.63 19.74 -18.03
CA SER A 228 -10.45 19.01 -16.78
C SER A 228 -10.04 19.98 -15.67
N PRO A 229 -10.68 19.93 -14.48
CA PRO A 229 -10.26 20.71 -13.33
C PRO A 229 -8.89 20.27 -12.78
N TYR A 230 -8.37 19.12 -13.22
CA TYR A 230 -7.10 18.57 -12.77
C TYR A 230 -5.96 18.77 -13.78
N LYS A 231 -6.21 19.46 -14.91
CA LYS A 231 -5.18 19.64 -15.97
C LYS A 231 -3.89 20.27 -15.44
N ASP A 232 -4.01 21.21 -14.50
CA ASP A 232 -2.88 21.95 -13.94
C ASP A 232 -2.11 21.15 -12.87
N TRP A 233 -2.57 19.94 -12.52
CA TRP A 233 -1.82 19.02 -11.65
C TRP A 233 -0.62 18.39 -12.37
N TYR A 234 -0.59 18.45 -13.70
CA TYR A 234 0.45 17.82 -14.51
C TYR A 234 1.07 18.85 -15.48
N ASN A 235 2.30 18.61 -15.92
CA ASN A 235 2.89 19.34 -17.05
C ASN A 235 2.32 18.81 -18.38
N PHE A 236 1.00 18.96 -18.56
CA PHE A 236 0.23 18.44 -19.68
C PHE A 236 -0.01 19.53 -20.73
N ARG A 237 0.22 19.22 -22.02
CA ARG A 237 -0.04 20.14 -23.13
C ARG A 237 -0.66 19.43 -24.34
N LEU A 238 -1.52 20.15 -25.05
CA LEU A 238 -2.03 19.71 -26.34
C LEU A 238 -1.05 20.08 -27.46
N VAL A 239 -0.81 19.11 -28.35
CA VAL A 239 0.00 19.28 -29.55
C VAL A 239 -0.89 19.06 -30.75
N LYS A 240 -1.03 20.08 -31.59
CA LYS A 240 -1.81 20.01 -32.82
C LYS A 240 -0.91 19.61 -33.97
N ASP A 241 -1.23 18.49 -34.62
CA ASP A 241 -0.62 18.12 -35.88
C ASP A 241 -1.49 18.68 -37.02
N SER A 242 -0.98 19.72 -37.68
CA SER A 242 -1.66 20.38 -38.80
C SER A 242 -1.71 19.53 -40.06
N GLU A 243 -0.80 18.57 -40.23
CA GLU A 243 -0.74 17.71 -41.41
C GLU A 243 -1.66 16.50 -41.26
N ALA A 244 -1.70 15.89 -40.07
CA ALA A 244 -2.61 14.78 -39.76
C ALA A 244 -4.03 15.23 -39.39
N ASN A 245 -4.23 16.55 -39.15
CA ASN A 245 -5.46 17.11 -38.59
C ASN A 245 -5.90 16.40 -37.29
N THR A 246 -4.92 16.03 -36.47
CA THR A 246 -5.11 15.39 -35.17
C THR A 246 -4.67 16.33 -34.04
N THR A 247 -5.22 16.11 -32.86
CA THR A 247 -4.76 16.76 -31.63
C THR A 247 -4.32 15.67 -30.67
N GLU A 248 -3.04 15.67 -30.35
CA GLU A 248 -2.42 14.77 -29.38
C GLU A 248 -2.11 15.52 -28.10
N TYR A 249 -1.63 14.80 -27.09
CA TYR A 249 -1.18 15.38 -25.84
C TYR A 249 0.20 14.87 -25.45
N GLU A 250 0.95 15.74 -24.80
CA GLU A 250 2.26 15.44 -24.23
C GLU A 250 2.26 15.78 -22.74
N TYR A 251 2.96 14.97 -21.97
CA TYR A 251 3.18 15.19 -20.54
C TYR A 251 4.53 14.63 -20.10
N GLU A 252 5.02 15.13 -18.97
CA GLU A 252 6.22 14.62 -18.31
C GLU A 252 5.88 13.39 -17.48
N GLY A 253 6.72 12.36 -17.62
CA GLY A 253 6.62 11.14 -16.83
C GLY A 253 7.92 10.93 -16.06
N TRP A 254 7.86 10.21 -14.95
CA TRP A 254 9.01 10.03 -14.08
C TRP A 254 10.16 9.36 -14.83
N LEU A 255 11.29 10.06 -14.93
CA LEU A 255 12.43 9.67 -15.78
C LEU A 255 12.05 9.37 -17.25
N GLY A 256 11.03 10.05 -17.76
CA GLY A 256 10.47 9.84 -19.10
C GLY A 256 9.49 8.65 -19.22
N ILE A 257 9.20 7.92 -18.14
CA ILE A 257 8.28 6.78 -18.16
C ILE A 257 6.84 7.27 -18.21
N LYS A 258 6.18 7.06 -19.35
CA LYS A 258 4.81 7.55 -19.60
C LYS A 258 3.74 6.91 -18.72
N ASN A 259 3.97 5.70 -18.21
CA ASN A 259 3.04 5.07 -17.25
C ASN A 259 3.05 5.76 -15.87
N LEU A 260 3.99 6.68 -15.61
CA LEU A 260 4.15 7.39 -14.34
C LEU A 260 4.10 8.92 -14.54
N PRO A 261 2.92 9.52 -14.84
CA PRO A 261 2.81 10.96 -15.05
C PRO A 261 3.27 11.75 -13.82
N GLU A 262 4.17 12.72 -14.01
CA GLU A 262 4.69 13.56 -12.93
C GLU A 262 3.69 14.62 -12.51
N LEU A 263 3.51 14.75 -11.20
CA LEU A 263 2.77 15.86 -10.62
C LEU A 263 3.62 17.13 -10.75
N LYS A 264 2.95 18.22 -11.08
CA LYS A 264 3.56 19.54 -11.24
C LYS A 264 3.90 20.12 -9.86
N ASN A 265 5.17 20.46 -9.66
CA ASN A 265 5.69 21.14 -8.47
C ASN A 265 5.49 22.66 -8.51
#